data_AF-X1KUF6-F1
#
_entry.id   AF-X1KUF6-F1
#
_cell.length_a   1.000
_cell.length_b   1.000
_cell.length_c   1.000
_cell.angle_alpha   90.00
_cell.angle_beta   90.00
_cell.angle_gamma   90.00
#
_symmetry.space_group_name_H-M   'P 1'
#
loop_
_entity.id
_entity.type
_entity.pdbx_description
1 polymer ?
#
loop_
_entity_poly.entity_id
_entity_poly.type
_entity_poly.pdbx_seq_one_letter_code
_entity_poly.pdbx_strand_id
1 'polypeptide(L)'
;MAEGISQIAAAFYPKEVIVRFSDFKTNEYRNLIGGELFEGEEANPMLGFRGASRYIDKSFQPAFKMECQAIKRARNIFGLKNISVMVPFCRTVEEGEKVKKLIEKFGLKELKIYVMCEIPSNVILAEDFLRIFDGMSIGSNDLTQ
;
A
#
# COMPACT_ATOMS: atom_id res chain seq x y z
N MET A 1 -10.90 1.38 10.94
CA MET A 1 -10.05 1.70 9.76
C MET A 1 -10.79 2.49 8.71
N ALA A 2 -11.98 2.04 8.27
CA ALA A 2 -12.77 2.79 7.28
C ALA A 2 -13.20 4.19 7.76
N GLU A 3 -13.52 4.40 9.05
CA GLU A 3 -13.90 5.74 9.53
C GLU A 3 -12.75 6.74 9.42
N GLY A 4 -11.54 6.36 9.85
CA GLY A 4 -10.37 7.25 9.79
C GLY A 4 -10.02 7.67 8.36
N ILE A 5 -10.02 6.71 7.42
CA ILE A 5 -9.84 7.00 5.99
C ILE A 5 -10.94 7.94 5.49
N SER A 6 -12.19 7.66 5.87
CA SER A 6 -13.35 8.43 5.40
C SER A 6 -13.35 9.85 5.94
N GLN A 7 -12.95 10.05 7.20
CA GLN A 7 -12.89 11.37 7.83
C GLN A 7 -11.88 12.28 7.11
N ILE A 8 -10.69 11.74 6.79
CA ILE A 8 -9.68 12.50 6.03
C ILE A 8 -10.17 12.77 4.61
N ALA A 9 -10.66 11.75 3.90
CA ALA A 9 -11.12 11.91 2.52
C ALA A 9 -12.32 12.86 2.39
N ALA A 10 -13.23 12.88 3.37
CA ALA A 10 -14.35 13.81 3.44
C ALA A 10 -13.90 15.26 3.60
N ALA A 11 -12.88 15.51 4.43
CA ALA A 11 -12.38 16.87 4.69
C ALA A 11 -11.83 17.57 3.43
N PHE A 12 -11.38 16.80 2.44
CA PHE A 12 -10.82 17.33 1.19
C PHE A 12 -11.74 17.12 -0.02
N TYR A 13 -12.94 16.59 0.15
CA TYR A 13 -13.85 16.30 -0.97
C TYR A 13 -14.23 17.57 -1.76
N PRO A 14 -14.19 17.56 -3.11
CA PRO A 14 -13.95 16.43 -4.02
C PRO A 14 -12.49 16.25 -4.47
N LYS A 15 -11.51 16.94 -3.87
CA LYS A 15 -10.09 16.83 -4.26
C LYS A 15 -9.57 15.41 -3.97
N GLU A 16 -8.70 14.93 -4.84
CA GLU A 16 -8.11 13.59 -4.74
C GLU A 16 -7.33 13.42 -3.43
N VAL A 17 -7.58 12.32 -2.74
CA VAL A 17 -6.86 11.90 -1.54
C VAL A 17 -6.24 10.54 -1.79
N ILE A 18 -4.91 10.49 -1.78
CA ILE A 18 -4.14 9.27 -2.04
C ILE A 18 -3.84 8.61 -0.69
N VAL A 19 -4.44 7.45 -0.44
CA VAL A 19 -4.22 6.68 0.78
C VAL A 19 -3.10 5.68 0.54
N ARG A 20 -1.99 5.84 1.26
CA ARG A 20 -0.91 4.85 1.27
C ARG A 20 -1.35 3.63 2.07
N PHE A 21 -1.15 2.44 1.52
CA PHE A 21 -1.34 1.20 2.27
C PHE A 21 -0.33 1.09 3.43
N SER A 22 -0.62 0.21 4.38
CA SER A 22 0.20 -0.03 5.55
C SER A 22 1.64 -0.40 5.20
N ASP A 23 2.58 0.45 5.61
CA ASP A 23 4.01 0.32 5.30
C ASP A 23 4.84 0.01 6.55
N PHE A 24 4.24 -0.68 7.51
CA PHE A 24 4.90 -1.04 8.75
C PHE A 24 5.95 -2.13 8.49
N LYS A 25 7.07 -1.96 9.17
CA LYS A 25 8.16 -2.93 9.26
C LYS A 25 7.77 -4.04 10.24
N THR A 26 8.49 -5.16 10.18
CA THR A 26 8.33 -6.29 11.11
C THR A 26 8.38 -5.86 12.57
N ASN A 27 9.36 -5.04 12.96
CA ASN A 27 9.49 -4.53 14.33
C ASN A 27 8.32 -3.63 14.76
N GLU A 28 7.74 -2.85 13.86
CA GLU A 28 6.59 -2.00 14.15
C GLU A 28 5.33 -2.84 14.37
N TYR A 29 5.10 -3.85 13.52
CA TYR A 29 4.02 -4.82 13.74
C TYR A 29 4.22 -5.64 15.01
N ARG A 30 5.47 -6.04 15.31
CA ARG A 30 5.81 -6.81 16.51
C ARG A 30 5.43 -6.09 17.80
N ASN A 31 5.57 -4.76 17.82
CA ASN A 31 5.24 -3.91 18.95
C ASN A 31 3.74 -3.69 19.16
N LEU A 32 2.88 -4.16 18.24
CA LEU A 32 1.44 -4.17 18.47
C LEU A 32 1.06 -5.29 19.44
N ILE A 33 -0.11 -5.15 20.09
CA ILE A 33 -0.62 -6.17 21.00
C ILE A 33 -0.78 -7.50 20.24
N GLY A 34 -0.04 -8.52 20.67
CA GLY A 34 0.00 -9.85 20.04
C GLY A 34 0.87 -9.96 18.79
N GLY A 35 1.59 -8.90 18.39
CA GLY A 35 2.42 -8.87 17.19
C GLY A 35 3.63 -9.81 17.25
N GLU A 36 4.20 -10.03 18.43
CA GLU A 36 5.33 -10.95 18.65
C GLU A 36 5.07 -12.40 18.24
N LEU A 37 3.80 -12.83 18.19
CA LEU A 37 3.41 -14.17 17.77
C LEU A 37 3.45 -14.35 16.24
N PHE A 38 3.44 -13.24 15.48
CA PHE A 38 3.34 -13.25 14.02
C PHE A 38 4.59 -12.67 13.34
N GLU A 39 5.41 -11.90 14.06
CA GLU A 39 6.56 -11.16 13.50
C GLU A 39 7.89 -11.67 14.06
N GLY A 40 8.73 -12.22 13.18
CA GLY A 40 10.09 -12.62 13.49
C GLY A 40 11.02 -11.41 13.74
N GLU A 41 12.24 -11.69 14.18
CA GLU A 41 13.28 -10.66 14.27
C GLU A 41 14.04 -10.59 12.95
N GLU A 42 14.27 -9.37 12.47
CA GLU A 42 15.08 -9.10 11.29
C GLU A 42 16.30 -8.28 11.69
N ALA A 43 17.48 -8.62 11.16
CA ALA A 43 18.70 -7.86 11.40
C ALA A 43 18.60 -6.42 10.86
N ASN A 44 17.84 -6.22 9.77
CA ASN A 44 17.54 -4.90 9.23
C ASN A 44 16.08 -4.80 8.75
N PRO A 45 15.15 -4.35 9.64
CA PRO A 45 13.74 -4.20 9.29
C PRO A 45 13.46 -3.19 8.18
N MET A 46 14.38 -2.25 7.90
CA MET A 46 14.21 -1.26 6.82
C MET A 46 14.12 -1.92 5.44
N LEU A 47 14.91 -2.99 5.23
CA LEU A 47 15.01 -3.72 3.96
C LEU A 47 14.20 -5.02 3.95
N GLY A 48 13.61 -5.37 5.09
CA GLY A 48 12.97 -6.66 5.35
C GLY A 48 11.52 -6.77 4.88
N PHE A 49 10.74 -7.57 5.59
CA PHE A 49 9.40 -7.97 5.19
C PHE A 49 8.37 -6.83 5.38
N ARG A 50 8.20 -5.96 4.37
CA ARG A 50 7.25 -4.82 4.34
C ARG A 50 6.74 -4.50 2.93
N GLY A 51 5.75 -3.60 2.85
CA GLY A 51 5.16 -3.11 1.59
C GLY A 51 4.70 -4.21 0.63
N ALA A 52 4.99 -4.05 -0.67
CA ALA A 52 4.47 -4.92 -1.72
C ALA A 52 4.74 -6.42 -1.48
N SER A 53 5.96 -6.78 -1.05
CA SER A 53 6.32 -8.18 -0.77
C SER A 53 5.50 -8.78 0.37
N ARG A 54 5.14 -7.97 1.36
CA ARG A 54 4.29 -8.38 2.47
C ARG A 54 2.85 -8.61 2.00
N TYR A 55 2.31 -7.75 1.15
CA TYR A 55 0.94 -7.89 0.64
C TYR A 55 0.71 -9.15 -0.20
N ILE A 56 1.73 -9.56 -0.97
CA ILE A 56 1.65 -10.75 -1.82
C ILE A 56 1.80 -12.06 -1.03
N ASP A 57 2.40 -12.02 0.16
CA ASP A 57 2.61 -13.21 0.98
C ASP A 57 1.28 -13.80 1.48
N LYS A 58 1.15 -15.13 1.38
CA LYS A 58 -0.10 -15.82 1.71
C LYS A 58 -0.49 -15.67 3.19
N SER A 59 0.49 -15.57 4.09
CA SER A 59 0.24 -15.42 5.52
C SER A 59 -0.36 -14.05 5.86
N PHE A 60 0.00 -13.02 5.09
CA PHE A 60 -0.44 -11.64 5.34
C PHE A 60 -1.59 -11.19 4.44
N GLN A 61 -1.86 -11.88 3.33
CA GLN A 61 -2.99 -11.58 2.42
C GLN A 61 -4.34 -11.37 3.13
N PRO A 62 -4.72 -12.12 4.20
CA PRO A 62 -5.94 -11.83 4.95
C PRO A 62 -5.98 -10.42 5.55
N ALA A 63 -4.85 -9.93 6.08
CA ALA A 63 -4.72 -8.58 6.60
C ALA A 63 -4.81 -7.52 5.49
N PHE A 64 -4.09 -7.73 4.38
CA PHE A 64 -4.16 -6.83 3.23
C PHE A 64 -5.56 -6.76 2.61
N LYS A 65 -6.30 -7.88 2.61
CA LYS A 65 -7.71 -7.91 2.19
C LYS A 65 -8.58 -7.04 3.09
N MET A 66 -8.38 -7.03 4.41
CA MET A 66 -9.12 -6.16 5.33
C MET A 66 -8.88 -4.69 5.04
N GLU A 67 -7.63 -4.31 4.74
CA GLU A 67 -7.27 -2.96 4.36
C GLU A 67 -7.96 -2.54 3.04
N CYS A 68 -7.93 -3.40 2.02
CA CYS A 68 -8.68 -3.19 0.77
C CYS A 68 -10.19 -3.04 1.02
N GLN A 69 -10.77 -3.85 1.91
CA GLN A 69 -12.19 -3.77 2.28
C GLN A 69 -12.54 -2.46 2.99
N ALA A 70 -11.63 -1.91 3.80
CA ALA A 70 -11.82 -0.61 4.44
C ALA A 70 -11.91 0.52 3.42
N ILE A 71 -11.01 0.54 2.43
CA ILE A 71 -11.06 1.48 1.30
C ILE A 71 -12.35 1.30 0.49
N LYS A 72 -12.74 0.05 0.22
CA LYS A 72 -13.96 -0.25 -0.53
C LYS A 72 -15.20 0.28 0.20
N ARG A 73 -15.25 0.11 1.52
CA ARG A 73 -16.32 0.65 2.37
C ARG A 73 -16.34 2.18 2.34
N ALA A 74 -15.18 2.83 2.44
CA ALA A 74 -15.04 4.29 2.31
C ALA A 74 -15.62 4.81 0.99
N ARG A 75 -15.25 4.18 -0.13
CA ARG A 75 -15.72 4.59 -1.48
C ARG A 75 -17.19 4.27 -1.74
N ASN A 76 -17.70 3.13 -1.26
CA ASN A 76 -19.01 2.62 -1.69
C ASN A 76 -20.14 2.91 -0.70
N ILE A 77 -19.87 2.89 0.60
CA ILE A 77 -20.89 3.14 1.63
C ILE A 77 -20.94 4.62 1.98
N PHE A 78 -19.77 5.25 2.14
CA PHE A 78 -19.67 6.68 2.47
C PHE A 78 -19.58 7.59 1.24
N GLY A 79 -19.52 7.03 0.03
CA GLY A 79 -19.57 7.79 -1.23
C GLY A 79 -18.29 8.54 -1.60
N LEU A 80 -17.17 8.29 -0.91
CA LEU A 80 -15.92 9.06 -1.07
C LEU A 80 -15.11 8.58 -2.28
N LYS A 81 -15.58 8.94 -3.48
CA LYS A 81 -14.96 8.53 -4.76
C LYS A 81 -13.66 9.25 -5.08
N ASN A 82 -13.27 10.26 -4.30
CA ASN A 82 -12.00 10.96 -4.40
C ASN A 82 -10.80 10.18 -3.80
N ILE A 83 -11.03 8.98 -3.24
CA ILE A 83 -9.97 8.14 -2.66
C ILE A 83 -9.22 7.36 -3.75
N SER A 84 -7.93 7.61 -3.88
CA SER A 84 -7.00 6.75 -4.61
C SER A 84 -6.11 6.00 -3.63
N VAL A 85 -5.38 4.97 -4.09
CA VAL A 85 -4.48 4.19 -3.22
C VAL A 85 -3.05 4.22 -3.72
N MET A 86 -2.10 4.01 -2.82
CA MET A 86 -0.68 3.95 -3.14
C MET A 86 -0.02 2.73 -2.52
N VAL A 87 0.75 2.00 -3.33
CA VAL A 87 1.54 0.83 -2.93
C VAL A 87 2.93 1.28 -2.51
N PRO A 88 3.32 1.13 -1.24
CA PRO A 88 4.68 1.36 -0.77
C PRO A 88 5.60 0.13 -0.99
N PHE A 89 6.90 0.40 -0.97
CA PHE A 89 8.01 -0.53 -0.95
C PHE A 89 7.89 -1.64 -2.02
N CYS A 90 7.65 -1.23 -3.26
CA CYS A 90 7.52 -2.13 -4.39
C CYS A 90 8.88 -2.28 -5.10
N ARG A 91 9.56 -3.41 -4.90
CA ARG A 91 10.95 -3.59 -5.31
C ARG A 91 11.09 -3.91 -6.79
N THR A 92 10.15 -4.69 -7.32
CA THR A 92 10.18 -5.16 -8.71
C THR A 92 8.86 -4.94 -9.42
N VAL A 93 8.93 -4.92 -10.76
CA VAL A 93 7.77 -4.78 -11.63
C VAL A 93 6.80 -5.95 -11.41
N GLU A 94 7.30 -7.16 -11.19
CA GLU A 94 6.51 -8.35 -10.92
C GLU A 94 5.78 -8.29 -9.57
N GLU A 95 6.39 -7.71 -8.53
CA GLU A 95 5.69 -7.43 -7.28
C GLU A 95 4.53 -6.46 -7.54
N GLY A 96 4.77 -5.41 -8.33
CA GLY A 96 3.75 -4.43 -8.70
C GLY A 96 2.54 -5.06 -9.40
N GLU A 97 2.78 -5.93 -10.38
CA GLU A 97 1.71 -6.65 -11.06
C GLU A 97 0.90 -7.54 -10.11
N LYS A 98 1.59 -8.27 -9.22
CA LYS A 98 0.93 -9.17 -8.26
C LYS A 98 0.08 -8.39 -7.27
N VAL A 99 0.58 -7.28 -6.75
CA VAL A 99 -0.17 -6.41 -5.82
C VAL A 99 -1.38 -5.80 -6.52
N LYS A 100 -1.22 -5.27 -7.74
CA LYS A 100 -2.36 -4.73 -8.52
C LYS A 100 -3.46 -5.77 -8.73
N LYS A 101 -3.09 -6.99 -9.13
CA LYS A 101 -4.02 -8.12 -9.27
C LYS A 101 -4.74 -8.45 -7.96
N LEU A 102 -4.05 -8.37 -6.81
CA LEU A 102 -4.67 -8.59 -5.49
C LEU A 102 -5.65 -7.49 -5.10
N ILE A 103 -5.29 -6.21 -5.33
CA ILE A 103 -6.17 -5.06 -5.09
C ILE A 103 -7.49 -5.23 -5.87
N GLU A 104 -7.40 -5.56 -7.16
CA GLU A 104 -8.55 -5.81 -8.02
C GLU A 104 -9.36 -7.03 -7.55
N LYS A 105 -8.68 -8.13 -7.18
CA LYS A 105 -9.30 -9.36 -6.65
C LYS A 105 -10.07 -9.08 -5.35
N PHE A 106 -9.59 -8.17 -4.51
CA PHE A 106 -10.26 -7.76 -3.28
C PHE A 106 -11.36 -6.71 -3.50
N GLY A 107 -11.64 -6.37 -4.75
CA GLY A 107 -12.82 -5.60 -5.16
C GLY A 107 -12.60 -4.09 -5.16
N LEU A 108 -11.35 -3.64 -5.17
CA LEU A 108 -10.97 -2.27 -5.46
C LEU A 108 -10.70 -2.16 -6.97
N LYS A 109 -11.77 -1.92 -7.73
CA LYS A 109 -11.75 -1.65 -9.16
C LYS A 109 -12.11 -0.18 -9.41
N GLU A 110 -11.70 0.37 -10.55
CA GLU A 110 -12.08 1.72 -10.98
C GLU A 110 -11.67 2.82 -9.96
N LEU A 111 -10.43 2.73 -9.50
CA LEU A 111 -9.73 3.81 -8.80
C LEU A 111 -8.31 3.90 -9.33
N LYS A 112 -7.67 5.06 -9.13
CA LYS A 112 -6.24 5.18 -9.43
C LYS A 112 -5.41 4.46 -8.38
N ILE A 113 -4.41 3.72 -8.84
CA ILE A 113 -3.43 3.00 -8.04
C ILE A 113 -2.06 3.58 -8.37
N TYR A 114 -1.45 4.24 -7.38
CA TYR A 114 -0.11 4.78 -7.47
C TYR A 114 0.91 3.81 -6.87
N VAL A 115 2.16 3.98 -7.24
CA VAL A 115 3.30 3.36 -6.55
C VAL A 115 4.17 4.45 -5.94
N MET A 116 4.72 4.18 -4.76
CA MET A 116 5.71 5.07 -4.15
C MET A 116 7.07 4.79 -4.80
N CYS A 117 7.70 5.83 -5.38
CA CYS A 117 9.03 5.78 -5.96
C CYS A 117 10.03 6.05 -4.85
N GLU A 118 10.49 4.97 -4.20
CA GLU A 118 11.29 5.06 -2.97
C GLU A 118 12.47 4.09 -2.93
N ILE A 119 12.62 3.28 -3.97
CA ILE A 119 13.73 2.33 -4.15
C ILE A 119 14.44 2.69 -5.47
N PRO A 120 15.78 2.59 -5.57
CA PRO A 120 16.50 2.90 -6.80
C PRO A 120 15.96 2.20 -8.06
N SER A 121 15.47 0.96 -7.92
CA SER A 121 14.84 0.23 -9.03
C SER A 121 13.58 0.93 -9.56
N ASN A 122 12.81 1.63 -8.71
CA ASN A 122 11.65 2.40 -9.15
C ASN A 122 12.05 3.56 -10.06
N VAL A 123 13.20 4.19 -9.81
CA VAL A 123 13.71 5.29 -10.64
C VAL A 123 14.23 4.75 -11.96
N ILE A 124 15.04 3.69 -11.91
CA ILE A 124 15.66 3.08 -13.10
C ILE A 124 14.60 2.48 -14.03
N LEU A 125 13.59 1.82 -13.48
CA LEU A 125 12.51 1.14 -14.22
C LEU A 125 11.19 1.93 -14.19
N ALA A 126 11.25 3.25 -14.07
CA ALA A 126 10.06 4.09 -13.89
C ALA A 126 9.00 3.87 -14.98
N GLU A 127 9.43 3.73 -16.25
CA GLU A 127 8.52 3.47 -17.37
C GLU A 127 7.77 2.14 -17.21
N ASP A 128 8.45 1.09 -16.75
CA ASP A 128 7.83 -0.23 -16.57
C ASP A 128 6.85 -0.22 -15.38
N PHE A 129 7.17 0.48 -14.29
CA PHE A 129 6.23 0.70 -13.20
C PHE A 129 5.00 1.52 -13.65
N LEU A 130 5.19 2.56 -14.47
CA LEU A 130 4.11 3.39 -14.99
C LEU A 130 3.21 2.68 -16.02
N ARG A 131 3.64 1.55 -16.59
CA ARG A 131 2.74 0.65 -17.35
C ARG A 131 1.75 -0.08 -16.45
N ILE A 132 2.09 -0.26 -15.16
CA ILE A 132 1.27 -0.95 -14.17
C ILE A 132 0.43 0.04 -13.37
N PHE A 133 1.01 1.15 -12.94
CA PHE A 133 0.41 2.11 -12.02
C PHE A 133 0.00 3.40 -12.72
N ASP A 134 -1.02 4.08 -12.18
CA ASP A 134 -1.55 5.33 -12.75
C ASP A 134 -0.65 6.55 -12.48
N GLY A 135 0.42 6.36 -11.70
CA GLY A 135 1.43 7.37 -11.42
C GLY A 135 2.39 6.96 -10.31
N MET A 136 3.36 7.84 -10.02
CA MET A 136 4.34 7.65 -8.96
C MET A 136 4.34 8.83 -7.98
N SER A 137 4.56 8.54 -6.70
CA SER A 137 4.84 9.56 -5.68
C SER A 137 6.24 9.36 -5.12
N ILE A 138 7.08 10.39 -5.12
CA ILE A 138 8.48 10.27 -4.73
C ILE A 138 8.60 10.21 -3.20
N GLY A 139 9.07 9.08 -2.69
CA GLY A 139 9.44 8.89 -1.29
C GLY A 139 10.90 9.25 -1.08
N SER A 140 11.21 10.54 -1.02
CA SER A 140 12.59 11.03 -1.00
C SER A 140 13.43 10.52 0.17
N ASN A 141 12.79 10.25 1.32
CA ASN A 141 13.49 9.81 2.53
C ASN A 141 14.11 8.43 2.33
N ASP A 142 13.29 7.43 2.00
CA ASP A 142 13.77 6.07 1.73
C ASP A 142 14.64 6.02 0.47
N LEU A 143 14.39 6.86 -0.55
CA LEU A 143 15.22 6.91 -1.76
C LEU A 143 16.64 7.45 -1.52
N THR A 144 16.83 8.28 -0.50
CA THR A 144 18.13 8.87 -0.16
C THR A 144 18.96 7.97 0.77
N GLN A 145 18.29 7.07 1.50
CA GLN A 145 18.93 6.14 2.44
C GLN A 145 19.75 5.07 1.71
#